data_AF-A0A379AA30-F1
#
_entry.id   AF-A0A379AA30-F1
#
_cell.length_a   1.000
_cell.length_b   1.000
_cell.length_c   1.000
_cell.angle_alpha   90.00
_cell.angle_beta   90.00
_cell.angle_gamma   90.00
#
_symmetry.space_group_name_H-M   'P 1'
#
loop_
_entity.id
_entity.type
_entity.pdbx_description
1 polymer ?
#
loop_
_entity_poly.entity_id
_entity_poly.type
_entity_poly.pdbx_seq_one_letter_code
_entity_poly.pdbx_strand_id
1 'polypeptide(L)' 'MHIAAALDRPLVALYGPSSPDFTPPLAKQARIIRLITGYHKVRKGDAEQGYHQSLIDIQPERVHQTLSELLAPQEVPCTS' A
#
# COMPACT_ATOMS: atom_id res chain seq x y z
N MET A 1 -3.92 -8.57 2.92
CA MET A 1 -4.25 -7.29 3.60
C MET A 1 -5.07 -7.52 4.87
N HIS A 2 -6.33 -7.98 4.79
CA HIS A 2 -7.22 -8.12 5.96
C HIS A 2 -6.64 -8.96 7.12
N ILE A 3 -5.94 -10.06 6.81
CA ILE A 3 -5.30 -10.90 7.85
C ILE A 3 -4.20 -10.12 8.61
N ALA A 4 -3.37 -9.37 7.89
CA ALA A 4 -2.33 -8.54 8.52
C ALA A 4 -2.94 -7.41 9.37
N ALA A 5 -4.05 -6.83 8.90
CA ALA A 5 -4.79 -5.82 9.67
C ALA A 5 -5.41 -6.41 10.95
N ALA A 6 -5.98 -7.61 10.87
CA ALA A 6 -6.54 -8.31 12.04
C ALA A 6 -5.49 -8.70 13.09
N LEU A 7 -4.23 -8.90 12.67
CA LEU A 7 -3.10 -9.18 13.54
C LEU A 7 -2.37 -7.92 14.02
N ASP A 8 -2.95 -6.74 13.78
CA ASP A 8 -2.39 -5.41 14.09
C ASP A 8 -0.92 -5.25 13.68
N ARG A 9 -0.57 -5.81 12.52
CA ARG A 9 0.78 -5.71 11.95
C ARG A 9 0.92 -4.40 11.17
N PRO A 10 2.09 -3.74 11.23
CA PRO A 10 2.42 -2.63 10.34
C PRO A 10 2.17 -3.03 8.88
N LEU A 11 1.34 -2.25 8.18
CA LEU A 11 0.85 -2.62 6.86
C LEU A 11 0.77 -1.40 5.95
N VAL A 12 1.47 -1.47 4.81
CA VAL A 12 1.31 -0.51 3.72
C VAL A 12 0.53 -1.16 2.59
N ALA A 13 -0.65 -0.63 2.28
CA ALA A 13 -1.52 -1.11 1.22
C ALA A 13 -1.41 -0.21 -0.02
N LEU A 14 -0.98 -0.79 -1.14
CA LEU A 14 -0.78 -0.09 -2.41
C LEU A 14 -2.03 -0.26 -3.28
N TYR A 15 -2.65 0.86 -3.67
CA TYR A 15 -3.83 0.86 -4.51
C TYR A 15 -3.56 1.62 -5.81
N GLY A 16 -3.88 0.97 -6.92
CA GLY A 16 -3.86 1.57 -8.25
C GLY A 16 -5.26 2.04 -8.68
N PRO A 17 -5.87 1.39 -9.68
CA PRO A 17 -7.22 1.75 -10.14
C PRO A 17 -8.33 1.30 -9.16
N SER A 18 -8.10 0.23 -8.40
CA SER A 18 -9.04 -0.27 -7.40
C SER A 18 -9.20 0.70 -6.23
N SER A 19 -10.44 0.93 -5.79
CA SER A 19 -10.69 1.84 -4.66
C SER A 19 -10.52 1.14 -3.30
N PRO A 20 -9.89 1.78 -2.31
CA PRO A 20 -9.87 1.30 -0.93
C PRO A 20 -11.23 1.42 -0.21
N ASP A 21 -12.19 2.17 -0.75
CA ASP A 21 -13.45 2.53 -0.08
C ASP A 21 -14.35 1.33 0.23
N PHE A 22 -14.22 0.24 -0.53
CA PHE A 22 -15.08 -0.94 -0.37
C PHE A 22 -14.54 -1.92 0.69
N THR A 23 -13.22 -1.95 0.90
CA THR A 23 -12.56 -2.84 1.85
C THR A 23 -11.31 -2.16 2.42
N PRO A 24 -11.48 -1.17 3.32
CA PRO A 24 -10.33 -0.53 3.94
C PRO A 24 -9.64 -1.50 4.92
N PRO A 25 -8.30 -1.48 5.01
CA PRO A 25 -7.60 -2.19 6.09
C PRO A 25 -8.00 -1.57 7.44
N LEU A 26 -8.80 -2.29 8.23
CA LEU A 26 -9.21 -1.91 9.58
C LEU A 26 -8.08 -2.15 10.59
N ALA A 27 -6.95 -1.45 10.44
CA ALA A 27 -5.83 -1.48 11.39
C ALA A 27 -5.33 -0.07 11.68
N LYS A 28 -4.98 0.19 12.95
CA LYS A 28 -4.45 1.50 13.39
C LYS A 28 -3.10 1.82 12.74
N GLN A 29 -2.33 0.76 12.47
CA GLN A 29 -1.01 0.82 11.86
C GLN A 29 -1.03 0.55 10.35
N ALA A 30 -2.17 0.80 9.69
CA ALA A 30 -2.26 0.74 8.24
C ALA A 30 -2.01 2.11 7.60
N ARG A 31 -1.31 2.11 6.46
CA ARG A 31 -1.20 3.27 5.55
C ARG A 31 -1.58 2.85 4.15
N ILE A 32 -2.29 3.74 3.46
CA ILE A 32 -2.77 3.51 2.09
C ILE A 32 -1.99 4.45 1.18
N ILE A 33 -1.33 3.90 0.16
CA ILE A 33 -0.66 4.69 -0.87
C ILE A 33 -1.44 4.55 -2.16
N ARG A 34 -1.94 5.68 -2.66
CA ARG A 34 -2.65 5.79 -3.93
C ARG A 34 -2.23 7.08 -4.61
N LEU A 35 -1.73 6.98 -5.83
CA LEU A 35 -1.24 8.12 -6.61
C LEU A 35 -2.31 8.84 -7.43
N ILE A 36 -3.49 8.23 -7.60
CA ILE A 36 -4.56 8.77 -8.44
C ILE A 36 -5.86 8.97 -7.65
N THR A 37 -6.47 10.15 -7.80
CA THR A 37 -7.86 10.41 -7.42
C THR A 37 -8.75 10.17 -8.63
N GLY A 38 -9.16 8.92 -8.85
CA GLY A 38 -10.12 8.55 -9.90
C GLY A 38 -9.58 7.57 -10.96
N TYR A 39 -10.50 6.87 -11.63
CA TYR A 39 -10.23 5.85 -12.64
C TYR A 39 -9.56 6.46 -13.89
N HIS A 40 -8.23 6.39 -13.97
CA HIS A 40 -7.51 6.73 -15.19
C HIS A 40 -7.27 5.47 -16.03
N LYS A 41 -8.14 5.20 -17.00
CA LYS A 41 -7.96 4.12 -18.00
C LYS A 41 -6.84 4.48 -18.99
N VAL A 42 -5.59 4.54 -18.54
CA VAL A 42 -4.44 4.61 -19.46
C VAL A 42 -3.69 3.29 -19.36
N ARG A 43 -4.09 2.32 -20.19
CA ARG A 43 -3.34 1.10 -20.48
C ARG A 43 -2.31 1.44 -21.56
N LYS A 44 -1.01 1.35 -21.25
CA LYS A 44 0.04 1.25 -22.26
C LYS A 44 0.75 -0.08 -22.07
N GLY A 45 0.58 -0.98 -23.03
CA GLY A 45 1.14 -2.31 -23.04
C GLY A 45 0.29 -3.21 -23.92
N ASP A 46 0.87 -3.73 -25.00
CA ASP A 46 0.24 -4.54 -26.03
C ASP A 46 -0.09 -5.99 -25.56
N ALA A 47 -0.32 -6.15 -24.26
CA ALA A 47 -0.58 -7.43 -23.64
C ALA A 47 -1.81 -7.32 -22.75
N GLU A 48 -2.71 -8.30 -22.87
CA GLU A 48 -3.93 -8.43 -22.06
C GLU A 48 -3.67 -8.48 -20.53
N GLN A 49 -2.39 -8.48 -20.12
CA GLN A 49 -1.86 -8.64 -18.76
C GLN A 49 -1.01 -7.44 -18.28
N GLY A 50 -1.07 -6.28 -18.95
CA GLY A 50 -0.28 -5.10 -18.57
C GLY A 50 -0.62 -4.52 -17.19
N TYR A 51 0.40 -4.16 -16.40
CA TYR A 51 0.23 -3.43 -15.14
C TYR A 51 -0.41 -2.05 -15.37
N HIS A 52 -1.18 -1.57 -14.39
CA HIS A 52 -1.79 -0.25 -14.45
C HIS A 52 -0.74 0.83 -14.16
N GLN A 53 -0.70 1.92 -14.94
CA GLN A 53 0.28 3.00 -14.79
C GLN A 53 0.36 3.53 -13.34
N SER A 54 -0.81 3.65 -12.70
CA SER A 54 -0.90 4.10 -11.30
C SER A 54 -0.18 3.21 -10.28
N LEU A 55 0.04 1.92 -10.58
CA LEU A 55 0.84 1.02 -9.73
C LEU A 55 2.33 1.12 -10.09
N ILE A 56 2.65 1.31 -11.37
CA ILE A 56 4.03 1.49 -11.85
C ILE A 56 4.62 2.80 -11.30
N ASP A 57 3.82 3.85 -11.21
CA ASP A 57 4.27 5.16 -10.73
C ASP A 57 4.59 5.14 -9.22
N ILE A 58 4.13 4.12 -8.47
CA ILE A 58 4.45 3.95 -7.04
C ILE A 58 5.91 3.56 -6.93
N GLN A 59 6.76 4.56 -6.69
CA GLN A 59 8.20 4.34 -6.53
C GLN A 59 8.52 3.52 -5.27
N PRO A 60 9.43 2.54 -5.34
CA PRO A 60 9.85 1.72 -4.20
C PRO A 60 10.30 2.56 -3.00
N GLU A 61 10.99 3.67 -3.23
CA GLU A 61 11.50 4.57 -2.18
C GLU A 61 10.37 5.13 -1.33
N ARG A 62 9.25 5.50 -1.96
CA ARG A 62 8.07 6.02 -1.25
C ARG A 62 7.43 4.95 -0.37
N VAL A 63 7.36 3.72 -0.87
CA VAL A 63 6.83 2.57 -0.11
C VAL A 63 7.75 2.25 1.07
N HIS A 64 9.06 2.23 0.84
CA HIS A 64 10.07 1.99 1.85
C HIS A 64 9.99 3.04 2.96
N GLN A 65 9.98 4.33 2.61
CA GLN A 65 9.87 5.41 3.59
C GLN A 65 8.61 5.25 4.46
N THR A 66 7.46 5.01 3.83
CA THR A 66 6.18 4.84 4.55
C THR A 66 6.23 3.63 5.49
N LEU A 67 6.88 2.55 5.07
CA LEU A 67 7.04 1.36 5.89
C LEU A 67 8.02 1.60 7.05
N SER A 68 9.15 2.28 6.81
CA SER A 68 10.10 2.65 7.87
C SER A 68 9.45 3.53 8.94
N GLU A 69 8.61 4.49 8.55
CA GLU A 69 7.84 5.32 9.48
C GLU A 69 6.85 4.49 10.34
N LEU A 70 6.33 3.38 9.80
CA LEU A 70 5.45 2.46 10.54
C LEU A 70 6.20 1.44 11.40
N LEU A 71 7.47 1.16 11.09
CA LEU A 71 8.31 0.23 11.85
C LEU A 71 9.07 0.92 12.98
N ALA A 72 9.45 2.19 12.83
CA ALA A 72 10.10 2.98 13.88
C ALA A 72 9.35 2.99 15.24
N PRO A 73 8.00 2.97 15.29
CA PRO A 73 7.24 2.83 16.54
C PRO A 73 7.28 1.42 17.16
N GLN A 74 7.69 0.39 16.41
CA GLN A 74 7.68 -1.04 16.82
C GLN A 74 9.05 -1.61 17.19
N GLU A 75 10.11 -0.81 17.18
CA GLU A 75 11.39 -1.21 17.80
C GLU A 75 11.21 -1.24 19.32
N VAL A 76 10.52 -2.26 19.83
CA VAL A 76 10.60 -2.65 21.23
C VAL A 76 12.01 -3.24 21.38
N PRO A 77 12.94 -2.58 22.08
CA PRO A 77 14.23 -3.19 22.33
C PRO A 77 13.95 -4.50 23.08
N CYS A 78 14.44 -5.61 22.54
CA CYS A 78 14.44 -6.88 23.25
C CYS A 78 15.32 -6.70 24.49
N THR A 79 14.72 -6.33 25.63
CA THR A 79 15.38 -6.43 26.93
C THR A 79 15.49 -7.92 27.25
N SER A 80 16.68 -8.47 27.01
CA SER A 80 17.13 -9.73 27.62
C SER A 80 17.51 -9.52 29.08
#